data_AF-A0A927UXA4-F1
#
_entry.id   AF-A0A927UXA4-F1
#
_cell.length_a   1.000
_cell.length_b   1.000
_cell.length_c   1.000
_cell.angle_alpha   90.00
_cell.angle_beta   90.00
_cell.angle_gamma   90.00
#
_symmetry.space_group_name_H-M   'P 1'
#
loop_
_entity.id
_entity.type
_entity.pdbx_description
1 polymer ?
#
loop_
_entity_poly.entity_id
_entity_poly.type
_entity_poly.pdbx_seq_one_letter_code
_entity_poly.pdbx_strand_id
1 'polypeptide(L)' 'MKFEELLAREHREGELEGKIEGKLEWIFEVLKKFDHVPEDITASIKSIDDIDKLDKLFQLALKAEVPDDFVVEATKVIS' A
#
# COMPACT_ATOMS: atom_id res chain seq x y z
N MET A 1 15.78 8.77 -28.56
CA MET A 1 15.86 8.59 -27.10
C MET A 1 17.34 8.47 -26.75
N LYS A 2 17.86 9.32 -25.87
CA LYS A 2 19.27 9.26 -25.46
C LYS A 2 19.44 8.21 -24.35
N PHE A 3 20.58 7.52 -24.33
CA PHE A 3 20.89 6.49 -23.34
C PHE A 3 20.76 6.99 -21.89
N GLU A 4 21.14 8.23 -21.62
CA GLU A 4 20.99 8.88 -20.31
C GLU A 4 19.52 9.07 -19.89
N GLU A 5 18.62 9.36 -20.84
CA GLU A 5 17.18 9.52 -20.58
C GLU A 5 16.54 8.18 -20.21
N LEU A 6 17.01 7.07 -20.79
CA LEU A 6 16.60 5.71 -20.44
C LEU A 6 17.02 5.37 -19.00
N LEU A 7 18.31 5.55 -18.65
CA LEU A 7 18.80 5.27 -17.30
C LEU A 7 18.07 6.09 -16.22
N ALA A 8 17.81 7.37 -16.49
CA ALA A 8 17.07 8.22 -15.55
C ALA A 8 15.60 7.84 -15.42
N ARG A 9 15.01 7.19 -16.43
CA ARG A 9 13.65 6.66 -16.36
C ARG A 9 13.60 5.37 -15.54
N GLU A 10 14.45 4.41 -15.86
CA GLU A 10 14.58 3.13 -15.13
C GLU A 10 14.84 3.37 -13.64
N HIS A 11 15.74 4.29 -13.30
CA HIS A 11 16.02 4.63 -11.89
C HIS A 11 14.79 5.19 -11.17
N ARG A 12 14.00 6.04 -11.83
CA ARG A 12 12.78 6.60 -11.25
C ARG A 12 11.68 5.56 -11.09
N GLU A 13 11.56 4.64 -12.04
CA GLU A 13 10.62 3.52 -11.97
C GLU A 13 10.99 2.60 -10.79
N GLY A 14 12.26 2.22 -10.66
CA GLY A 14 12.73 1.42 -9.51
C GLY A 14 12.59 2.11 -8.15
N GLU A 15 12.82 3.43 -8.07
CA GLU A 15 12.56 4.19 -6.84
C GLU A 15 11.07 4.20 -6.46
N LEU A 16 10.18 4.25 -7.47
CA LEU A 16 8.74 4.23 -7.24
C LEU A 16 8.28 2.86 -6.77
N GLU A 17 8.73 1.80 -7.44
CA GLU A 17 8.46 0.41 -7.07
C GLU A 17 8.91 0.12 -5.63
N GLY A 18 10.15 0.50 -5.28
CA GLY A 18 10.66 0.30 -3.92
C GLY A 18 9.87 1.07 -2.84
N LYS A 19 9.31 2.24 -3.18
CA LYS A 19 8.42 2.98 -2.27
C LYS A 19 7.07 2.28 -2.09
N ILE A 20 6.51 1.73 -3.16
CA ILE A 20 5.25 0.97 -3.12
C ILE A 20 5.45 -0.28 -2.27
N GLU A 21 6.49 -1.08 -2.54
CA GLU A 21 6.81 -2.29 -1.78
C GLU A 21 7.01 -1.99 -0.29
N GLY A 22 7.81 -0.98 0.05
CA GLY A 22 8.04 -0.60 1.45
C GLY A 22 6.75 -0.16 2.17
N LYS A 23 5.85 0.54 1.49
CA LYS A 23 4.54 0.93 2.08
C LYS A 23 3.65 -0.29 2.28
N LEU A 24 3.60 -1.21 1.32
CA LEU A 24 2.85 -2.46 1.46
C LEU A 24 3.33 -3.25 2.68
N GLU A 25 4.65 -3.42 2.83
CA GLU A 25 5.24 -4.10 3.98
C GLU A 25 4.82 -3.44 5.29
N TRP A 26 4.89 -2.10 5.39
CA TRP A 26 4.52 -1.38 6.60
C TRP A 26 3.03 -1.49 6.94
N ILE A 27 2.16 -1.42 5.93
CA ILE A 27 0.72 -1.65 6.12
C ILE A 27 0.51 -3.05 6.69
N PHE A 28 1.05 -4.08 6.05
CA PHE A 28 0.88 -5.46 6.53
C PHE A 28 1.48 -5.69 7.90
N GLU A 29 2.61 -5.05 8.24
CA GLU A 29 3.19 -5.11 9.58
C GLU A 29 2.22 -4.56 10.64
N VAL A 30 1.58 -3.42 10.38
CA VAL A 30 0.57 -2.86 11.29
C VAL A 30 -0.65 -3.78 11.38
N LEU A 31 -1.09 -4.35 10.26
CA LEU A 31 -2.24 -5.25 10.23
C LEU A 31 -2.01 -6.57 10.97
N LYS A 32 -0.76 -6.98 11.24
CA LYS A 32 -0.47 -8.16 12.09
C LYS A 32 -0.99 -8.02 13.53
N LYS A 33 -1.30 -6.80 13.98
CA LYS A 33 -1.94 -6.58 15.29
C LYS A 33 -3.39 -7.11 15.34
N PHE A 34 -3.99 -7.32 14.17
CA PHE A 34 -5.33 -7.87 14.02
C PHE A 34 -5.25 -9.38 13.85
N ASP A 35 -6.12 -10.12 14.54
CA ASP A 35 -6.16 -11.59 14.44
C ASP A 35 -6.51 -12.07 13.02
N HIS A 36 -7.35 -11.31 12.30
CA HIS A 36 -7.75 -11.62 10.95
C HIS A 36 -8.07 -10.37 10.14
N VAL A 37 -7.56 -10.30 8.91
CA VAL A 37 -7.96 -9.34 7.88
C VAL A 37 -8.42 -10.14 6.66
N PRO A 38 -9.60 -9.83 6.07
CA PRO A 38 -10.13 -10.53 4.91
C PRO A 38 -9.15 -10.59 3.72
N GLU A 39 -9.05 -11.76 3.08
CA GLU A 39 -8.07 -12.01 2.01
C GLU A 39 -8.30 -11.11 0.79
N ASP A 40 -9.55 -10.83 0.44
CA ASP A 40 -9.96 -9.91 -0.63
C ASP A 40 -9.41 -8.49 -0.41
N ILE A 41 -9.47 -7.99 0.83
CA ILE A 41 -8.88 -6.70 1.21
C ILE A 41 -7.36 -6.76 1.08
N THR A 42 -6.71 -7.80 1.58
CA THR A 42 -5.25 -7.92 1.47
C THR A 42 -4.77 -8.00 0.02
N ALA A 43 -5.48 -8.74 -0.84
CA ALA A 43 -5.19 -8.84 -2.26
C ALA A 43 -5.38 -7.50 -2.97
N SER A 44 -6.47 -6.79 -2.64
CA SER A 44 -6.74 -5.46 -3.18
C SER A 44 -5.64 -4.47 -2.80
N ILE A 45 -5.21 -4.44 -1.54
CA ILE A 45 -4.12 -3.57 -1.07
C ILE A 45 -2.83 -3.85 -1.85
N LYS A 46 -2.46 -5.12 -2.06
CA LYS A 46 -1.26 -5.52 -2.82
C LYS A 46 -1.27 -5.07 -4.28
N SER A 47 -2.44 -4.83 -4.86
CA SER A 47 -2.58 -4.36 -6.24
C SER A 47 -2.53 -2.85 -6.41
N ILE A 48 -2.42 -2.08 -5.32
CA ILE A 48 -2.39 -0.61 -5.38
C ILE A 48 -1.01 -0.12 -5.79
N ASP A 49 -0.95 0.64 -6.89
CA ASP A 49 0.22 1.36 -7.39
C ASP A 49 0.22 2.86 -7.01
N ASP A 50 -0.85 3.32 -6.34
CA ASP A 50 -1.02 4.69 -5.87
C ASP A 50 -0.48 4.86 -4.44
N ILE A 51 0.65 5.57 -4.33
CA ILE A 51 1.30 5.88 -3.06
C ILE A 51 0.38 6.63 -2.07
N ASP A 52 -0.45 7.56 -2.55
CA ASP A 52 -1.32 8.35 -1.69
C ASP A 52 -2.44 7.49 -1.11
N LYS A 53 -2.95 6.52 -1.89
CA LYS A 53 -3.88 5.50 -1.38
C LYS A 53 -3.22 4.61 -0.33
N LEU A 54 -1.99 4.14 -0.59
CA LEU A 54 -1.23 3.34 0.37
C LEU A 54 -0.97 4.10 1.68
N ASP A 55 -0.62 5.38 1.61
CA ASP A 55 -0.43 6.21 2.80
C ASP A 55 -1.70 6.39 3.61
N LYS A 56 -2.85 6.60 2.94
CA LYS A 56 -4.14 6.64 3.63
C LYS A 56 -4.45 5.31 4.31
N LEU A 57 -4.23 4.19 3.63
CA LEU A 57 -4.43 2.85 4.20
C LEU A 57 -3.53 2.60 5.41
N PHE A 58 -2.27 3.01 5.36
CA PHE A 58 -1.36 2.92 6.50
C PHE A 58 -1.87 3.72 7.70
N GLN A 59 -2.33 4.96 7.48
CA GLN A 59 -2.91 5.79 8.53
C GLN A 59 -4.21 5.20 9.11
N LEU A 60 -5.05 4.60 8.27
CA LEU A 60 -6.26 3.89 8.71
C LEU A 60 -5.90 2.67 9.57
N ALA A 61 -4.93 1.86 9.12
CA ALA A 61 -4.46 0.69 9.86
C ALA A 61 -3.91 1.08 11.25
N LEU A 62 -3.18 2.19 11.35
CA LEU A 62 -2.68 2.70 12.64
C LEU A 62 -3.81 3.12 13.59
N LYS A 63 -4.83 3.82 13.07
CA LYS A 63 -5.95 4.36 13.87
C LYS A 63 -7.00 3.32 14.24
N ALA A 64 -7.16 2.28 13.43
CA ALA A 64 -8.16 1.26 13.68
C ALA A 64 -7.85 0.48 14.95
N GLU A 65 -8.85 0.38 15.83
CA GLU A 65 -8.77 -0.41 17.06
C GLU A 65 -9.17 -1.86 16.82
N VAL A 66 -10.08 -2.09 15.86
CA VAL A 66 -10.55 -3.43 15.45
C VAL A 66 -10.40 -3.65 13.94
N PRO A 67 -10.34 -4.90 13.48
CA PRO A 67 -10.13 -5.19 12.05
C PRO A 67 -11.26 -4.68 11.16
N ASP A 68 -12.51 -4.75 11.64
CA ASP A 68 -13.70 -4.34 10.89
C ASP A 68 -13.69 -2.84 10.55
N ASP A 69 -13.24 -1.99 11.50
CA ASP A 69 -13.09 -0.55 11.28
C ASP A 69 -12.11 -0.26 10.15
N PHE A 70 -11.00 -0.99 10.12
CA PHE A 70 -10.03 -0.88 9.04
C PHE A 70 -10.65 -1.32 7.71
N VAL A 71 -11.31 -2.48 7.66
CA VAL A 71 -11.89 -3.03 6.43
C VAL A 71 -12.89 -2.07 5.80
N VAL A 72 -13.83 -1.54 6.60
CA VAL A 72 -14.88 -0.63 6.11
C VAL A 72 -14.28 0.63 5.48
N GLU A 73 -13.28 1.23 6.12
CA GLU A 73 -12.63 2.43 5.58
C GLU A 73 -11.68 2.11 4.42
N ALA A 74 -10.98 0.98 4.47
CA ALA A 74 -10.10 0.53 3.41
C ALA A 74 -10.88 0.28 2.11
N THR A 75 -12.06 -0.35 2.18
CA THR A 75 -12.92 -0.57 1.00
C THR A 75 -13.24 0.75 0.28
N LYS A 76 -13.48 1.85 1.01
CA LYS A 76 -13.77 3.17 0.41
C LYS A 76 -12.56 3.81 -0.27
N VAL A 77 -11.35 3.48 0.15
CA VAL A 77 -10.11 3.98 -0.46
C VAL A 77 -9.73 3.15 -1.69
N ILE A 78 -10.02 1.85 -1.63
CA ILE A 78 -9.73 0.87 -2.68
C ILE A 78 -10.71 1.03 -3.85
N SER A 79 -12.02 1.19 -3.57
CA SER A 79 -13.07 1.42 -4.58
C SER A 79 -12.81 2.65 -5.43
#